data_AF-A0A6B0Y736-F1
#
_entry.id   AF-A0A6B0Y736-F1
#
_cell.length_a   1.000
_cell.length_b   1.000
_cell.length_c   1.000
_cell.angle_alpha   90.00
_cell.angle_beta   90.00
_cell.angle_gamma   90.00
#
_symmetry.space_group_name_H-M   'P 1'
#
loop_
_entity.id
_entity.type
_entity.pdbx_description
1 polymer ?
#
loop_
_entity_poly.entity_id
_entity_poly.type
_entity_poly.pdbx_seq_one_letter_code
_entity_poly.pdbx_strand_id
1 'polypeptide(L)' 'VIDVAINRINGKLTGDADYDDIIQKASFVTPVPGGVGPMTVAMLLRNTLMAAKYA' A
#
# COMPACT_ATOMS: atom_id res chain seq x y z
N VAL A 1 8.69 -1.08 -7.57
CA VAL A 1 8.86 -0.58 -6.19
C VAL A 1 7.54 -0.67 -5.48
N ILE A 2 7.55 -1.17 -4.25
CA ILE A 2 6.37 -1.23 -3.39
C ILE A 2 6.62 -0.23 -2.26
N ASP A 3 5.85 0.85 -2.28
CA ASP A 3 5.82 1.91 -1.29
C ASP A 3 4.77 1.54 -0.23
N VAL A 4 5.25 1.29 0.98
CA VAL A 4 4.45 0.77 2.10
C VAL A 4 4.19 1.87 3.13
N ALA A 5 5.04 2.90 3.19
CA ALA A 5 4.89 3.93 4.20
C ALA A 5 3.69 4.82 3.90
N ILE A 6 3.04 5.27 4.96
CA ILE A 6 1.95 6.24 4.88
C ILE A 6 2.32 7.40 5.80
N ASN A 7 2.78 8.49 5.18
CA ASN A 7 3.10 9.74 5.86
C ASN A 7 1.97 10.75 5.65
N ARG A 8 1.78 11.65 6.63
CA ARG A 8 0.85 12.78 6.50
C ARG A 8 1.64 14.09 6.56
N ILE A 9 1.78 14.74 5.41
CA ILE A 9 2.53 15.98 5.26
C ILE A 9 1.57 17.05 4.72
N ASN A 10 1.47 18.19 5.40
CA ASN A 10 0.58 19.29 5.01
C ASN A 10 -0.88 18.86 4.73
N GLY A 11 -1.38 17.89 5.50
CA GLY A 11 -2.73 17.36 5.37
C GLY A 11 -2.95 16.38 4.21
N LYS A 12 -1.93 16.13 3.37
CA LYS A 12 -1.97 15.12 2.30
C LYS A 12 -1.32 13.82 2.75
N LEU A 13 -1.78 12.71 2.19
CA LEU A 13 -1.13 11.41 2.34
C LEU A 13 -0.02 11.29 1.29
N THR A 14 1.17 10.91 1.73
CA THR A 14 2.36 10.75 0.90
C THR A 14 3.11 9.48 1.29
N GLY A 15 3.71 8.84 0.30
CA GLY A 15 4.57 7.66 0.50
C GLY A 15 5.97 8.05 0.94
N ASP A 16 6.85 7.07 1.02
CA ASP A 16 8.29 7.25 1.24
C ASP A 16 9.08 7.42 -0.07
N ALA A 17 8.47 7.11 -1.22
CA ALA A 17 9.12 7.15 -2.52
C ALA A 17 8.66 8.35 -3.38
N ASP A 18 9.58 8.92 -4.16
CA ASP A 18 9.24 9.86 -5.24
C ASP A 18 8.72 9.07 -6.44
N TYR A 19 7.40 9.06 -6.62
CA TYR A 19 6.74 8.29 -7.66
C TYR A 19 7.23 8.65 -9.07
N ASP A 20 7.43 9.94 -9.35
CA ASP A 20 7.69 10.46 -10.69
C ASP A 20 9.13 10.18 -11.16
N ASP A 21 10.12 10.20 -10.25
CA ASP A 21 11.49 9.76 -10.59
C ASP A 21 11.58 8.24 -10.71
N ILE A 22 10.91 7.51 -9.82
CA ILE A 22 11.08 6.05 -9.73
C ILE A 22 10.40 5.34 -10.89
N ILE A 23 9.24 5.81 -11.36
CA ILE A 23 8.51 5.16 -12.46
C ILE A 23 9.26 5.22 -13.79
N GLN A 24 10.20 6.16 -13.95
CA GLN A 24 11.05 6.22 -15.15
C GLN A 24 12.05 5.07 -15.22
N LYS A 25 12.38 4.45 -14.09
CA LYS A 25 13.39 3.37 -13.97
C LYS A 25 12.75 2.02 -13.64
N ALA A 26 11.68 2.03 -12.85
CA ALA A 26 11.00 0.82 -12.39
C ALA A 26 9.87 0.41 -13.35
N SER A 27 9.69 -0.90 -13.54
CA SER A 27 8.58 -1.42 -14.36
C SER A 27 7.20 -1.14 -13.75
N PHE A 28 7.11 -1.08 -12.41
CA PHE A 28 5.88 -0.79 -11.67
C PHE A 28 6.21 -0.07 -10.36
N VAL A 29 5.33 0.84 -9.94
CA VAL A 29 5.37 1.54 -8.66
C VAL A 29 3.96 1.59 -8.06
N THR A 30 3.84 1.35 -6.75
CA THR A 30 2.57 1.53 -6.05
C THR A 30 2.34 3.00 -5.70
N PRO A 31 1.18 3.60 -6.03
CA PRO A 31 0.90 4.99 -5.70
C PRO A 31 0.58 5.14 -4.21
N VAL A 32 0.86 6.32 -3.66
CA VAL A 32 0.36 6.72 -2.33
C VAL A 32 -0.31 8.09 -2.47
N PRO A 33 -1.62 8.21 -2.16
CA PRO A 33 -2.53 7.19 -1.66
C PRO A 33 -3.00 6.19 -2.74
N GLY A 34 -3.52 5.02 -2.30
CA GLY A 34 -4.20 4.06 -3.19
C GLY A 34 -3.45 2.76 -3.47
N GLY A 35 -2.20 2.62 -3.03
CA GLY A 35 -1.37 1.42 -3.20
C GLY A 35 -1.59 0.37 -2.12
N VAL A 36 -0.67 0.29 -1.16
CA VAL A 36 -0.63 -0.82 -0.19
C VAL A 36 -1.70 -0.72 0.90
N GLY A 37 -2.17 0.49 1.24
CA GLY A 37 -3.16 0.72 2.30
C GLY A 37 -4.43 -0.14 2.20
N PRO A 38 -5.14 -0.17 1.06
CA PRO A 38 -6.32 -1.04 0.87
C PRO A 38 -6.02 -2.54 1.02
N MET A 39 -4.82 -2.99 0.66
CA MET A 39 -4.43 -4.40 0.77
C MET A 39 -4.36 -4.87 2.22
N THR A 40 -4.00 -4.00 3.17
CA THR A 40 -3.99 -4.34 4.60
C THR A 40 -5.37 -4.75 5.09
N VAL A 41 -6.43 -4.02 4.72
CA VAL A 41 -7.81 -4.36 5.10
C VAL A 41 -8.25 -5.65 4.42
N ALA A 42 -7.97 -5.80 3.12
CA ALA A 42 -8.31 -7.02 2.38
C ALA A 42 -7.64 -8.26 3.00
N MET A 43 -6.38 -8.16 3.40
CA MET A 43 -5.65 -9.26 4.04
C MET A 43 -6.15 -9.57 5.44
N LEU A 44 -6.54 -8.56 6.22
CA LEU A 44 -7.22 -8.78 7.50
C LEU A 44 -8.49 -9.63 7.30
N LEU A 45 -9.36 -9.24 6.35
CA LEU A 45 -10.60 -9.98 6.08
C LEU A 45 -10.32 -11.40 5.59
N ARG A 46 -9.33 -11.57 4.71
CA ARG A 46 -8.90 -12.90 4.24
C ARG A 46 -8.44 -13.77 5.41
N ASN A 47 -7.63 -13.23 6.32
CA ASN A 47 -7.13 -13.98 7.47
C ASN A 47 -8.25 -14.33 8.44
N THR A 48 -9.19 -13.42 8.69
CA THR A 48 -10.40 -13.69 9.49
C THR A 48 -11.24 -14.81 8.89
N LEU A 49 -11.47 -14.79 7.57
CA LEU A 49 -12.21 -15.85 6.87
C LEU A 49 -11.49 -17.20 6.97
N MET A 50 -10.16 -17.20 6.81
CA MET A 50 -9.36 -18.42 6.94
C MET A 50 -9.46 -18.97 8.37
N ALA A 51 -9.32 -18.12 9.39
CA ALA A 51 -9.47 -18.53 10.78
C ALA A 51 -10.86 -19.14 11.06
N ALA A 52 -11.93 -18.55 10.53
CA ALA A 52 -13.28 -19.07 10.69
C ALA A 52 -13.52 -20.41 9.94
N LYS A 53 -12.81 -20.66 8.84
CA LYS A 53 -12.92 -21.92 8.07
C LYS A 53 -12.17 -23.10 8.71
N TYR A 54 -11.10 -22.81 9.46
CA TYR A 54 -10.22 -23.83 10.05
C TYR A 54 -10.32 -23.90 11.59
N ALA A 55 -11.25 -23.16 12.20
CA ALA A 55 -11.64 -23.29 13.60
C ALA A 55 -12.64 -24.46 13.75
#